data_AF-K1SBI8-F1
#
_entry.id   AF-K1SBI8-F1
#
_cell.length_a   1.000
_cell.length_b   1.000
_cell.length_c   1.000
_cell.angle_alpha   90.00
_cell.angle_beta   90.00
_cell.angle_gamma   90.00
#
_symmetry.space_group_name_H-M   'P 1'
#
loop_
_entity.id
_entity.type
_entity.pdbx_description
1 polymer ?
#
loop_
_entity_poly.entity_id
_entity_poly.type
_entity_poly.pdbx_seq_one_letter_code
_entity_poly.pdbx_strand_id
1 'polypeptide(L)'
;MNNQIDKQEKILFINGSPNREGNTAALAKVLLEGKEYETLNLTDYRINVYGQTLDGDQFDEVYKKMKDADIVVMGSPVYWHNICASVRVLLERFYGPIEPGSFKGKNSSSSIRVPNLQR
;
A
#
# COMPACT_ATOMS: atom_id res chain seq x y z
N MET A 1 29.24 -12.23 -26.19
CA MET A 1 27.77 -12.37 -26.13
C MET A 1 27.40 -12.35 -24.66
N ASN A 2 27.00 -11.19 -24.13
CA ASN A 2 26.63 -11.08 -22.73
C ASN A 2 25.16 -11.46 -22.60
N ASN A 3 24.92 -12.67 -22.10
CA ASN A 3 23.58 -13.10 -21.70
C ASN A 3 23.22 -12.34 -20.43
N GLN A 4 22.53 -11.21 -20.56
CA GLN A 4 21.76 -10.70 -19.43
C GLN A 4 20.64 -11.70 -19.22
N ILE A 5 20.74 -12.48 -18.13
CA ILE A 5 19.62 -13.27 -17.65
C ILE A 5 18.59 -12.23 -17.24
N ASP A 6 17.51 -12.10 -18.00
CA ASP A 6 16.38 -11.26 -17.64
C ASP A 6 15.88 -11.71 -16.27
N LYS A 7 16.26 -10.97 -15.22
CA LYS A 7 15.82 -11.26 -13.85
C LYS A 7 14.31 -11.11 -13.85
N GLN A 8 13.59 -12.20 -13.62
CA GLN A 8 12.14 -12.15 -13.45
C GLN A 8 11.82 -11.29 -12.21
N GLU A 9 11.14 -10.17 -12.43
CA GLU A 9 10.74 -9.24 -11.36
C GLU A 9 9.73 -9.91 -10.44
N LYS A 10 9.98 -9.90 -9.13
CA LYS A 10 9.00 -10.37 -8.14
C LYS A 10 7.92 -9.32 -7.94
N ILE A 11 6.71 -9.62 -8.36
CA ILE A 11 5.56 -8.72 -8.25
C ILE A 11 4.66 -9.19 -7.11
N LEU A 12 4.31 -8.27 -6.21
CA LEU A 12 3.32 -8.47 -5.17
C LEU A 12 2.10 -7.59 -5.46
N PHE A 13 0.95 -8.21 -5.71
CA PHE A 13 -0.33 -7.54 -5.75
C PHE A 13 -0.99 -7.58 -4.38
N ILE A 14 -1.25 -6.41 -3.78
CA ILE A 14 -1.99 -6.25 -2.53
C ILE A 14 -3.44 -5.90 -2.87
N ASN A 15 -4.36 -6.82 -2.56
CA ASN A 15 -5.79 -6.61 -2.75
C ASN A 15 -6.44 -6.05 -1.48
N GLY A 16 -6.87 -4.80 -1.52
CA GLY A 16 -7.62 -4.14 -0.44
C GLY A 16 -9.12 -4.46 -0.40
N SER A 17 -9.65 -5.17 -1.41
CA SER A 17 -11.06 -5.55 -1.48
C SER A 17 -11.35 -6.78 -0.58
N PRO A 18 -12.49 -6.80 0.14
CA PRO A 18 -12.94 -8.00 0.85
C PRO A 18 -13.33 -9.14 -0.12
N ASN A 19 -13.69 -8.82 -1.36
CA ASN A 19 -13.93 -9.81 -2.39
C ASN A 19 -12.62 -10.14 -3.11
N ARG A 20 -12.13 -11.37 -2.91
CA ARG A 20 -10.87 -11.89 -3.47
C ARG A 20 -10.85 -11.98 -4.98
N GLU A 21 -12.00 -12.27 -5.59
CA GLU A 21 -12.16 -12.39 -7.05
C GLU A 21 -13.04 -11.26 -7.62
N GLY A 22 -13.18 -10.15 -6.88
CA GLY A 22 -13.99 -9.01 -7.28
C GLY A 22 -13.31 -8.11 -8.32
N ASN A 23 -13.94 -6.96 -8.60
CA ASN A 23 -13.47 -6.02 -9.62
C ASN A 23 -12.03 -5.54 -9.42
N THR A 24 -11.60 -5.35 -8.17
CA THR A 24 -10.21 -4.95 -7.86
C THR A 24 -9.20 -6.02 -8.31
N ALA A 25 -9.51 -7.29 -8.08
CA ALA A 25 -8.68 -8.41 -8.54
C ALA A 25 -8.78 -8.61 -10.06
N ALA A 26 -9.97 -8.44 -10.65
CA ALA A 26 -10.14 -8.49 -12.10
C ALA A 26 -9.32 -7.41 -12.82
N LEU A 27 -9.31 -6.18 -12.30
CA LEU A 27 -8.48 -5.10 -12.84
C LEU A 27 -6.99 -5.39 -12.71
N ALA A 28 -6.56 -5.98 -11.59
CA ALA A 28 -5.16 -6.40 -11.42
C ALA A 28 -4.75 -7.47 -12.43
N LYS A 29 -5.62 -8.44 -12.73
CA LYS A 29 -5.39 -9.45 -13.78
C LYS A 29 -5.18 -8.81 -15.16
N VAL A 30 -5.95 -7.77 -15.49
CA VAL A 30 -5.77 -7.02 -16.75
C VAL A 30 -4.47 -6.21 -16.74
N LEU A 31 -4.18 -5.51 -15.63
CA LEU A 31 -2.98 -4.69 -15.50
C LEU A 31 -1.67 -5.51 -15.54
N LEU A 32 -1.72 -6.73 -15.01
CA LEU A 32 -0.59 -7.64 -14.87
C LEU A 32 -0.65 -8.80 -15.87
N GLU A 33 -1.38 -8.63 -16.98
CA GLU A 33 -1.49 -9.65 -18.02
C GLU A 33 -0.10 -10.09 -18.52
N GLY A 34 0.12 -11.41 -18.60
CA GLY A 34 1.39 -11.99 -19.00
C GLY A 34 2.52 -11.90 -17.96
N LYS A 35 2.25 -11.38 -16.75
CA LYS A 35 3.20 -11.35 -15.64
C LYS A 35 2.80 -12.32 -14.54
N GLU A 36 3.79 -12.98 -13.94
CA GLU A 36 3.60 -13.77 -12.72
C GLU A 36 3.65 -12.85 -11.50
N TYR A 37 2.70 -12.98 -10.59
CA TYR A 37 2.63 -12.17 -9.37
C TYR A 37 2.00 -12.93 -8.20
N GLU A 38 2.46 -12.64 -6.99
CA GLU A 38 1.82 -13.09 -5.75
C GLU A 38 0.64 -12.18 -5.42
N THR A 39 -0.47 -12.72 -4.91
CA THR A 39 -1.56 -11.91 -4.37
C THR A 39 -1.63 -12.02 -2.84
N LEU A 40 -1.60 -10.87 -2.17
CA LEU A 40 -1.86 -10.71 -0.74
C LEU A 40 -3.22 -10.05 -0.55
N ASN A 41 -4.19 -10.76 0.04
CA ASN A 41 -5.47 -10.17 0.41
C ASN A 41 -5.33 -9.45 1.75
N LEU A 42 -5.32 -8.12 1.73
CA LEU A 42 -5.01 -7.30 2.90
C LEU A 42 -6.04 -7.48 4.01
N THR A 43 -7.28 -7.85 3.67
CA THR A 43 -8.36 -8.12 4.63
C THR A 43 -8.14 -9.37 5.49
N ASP A 44 -7.16 -10.21 5.15
CA ASP A 44 -6.79 -11.37 5.95
C ASP A 44 -5.80 -11.02 7.08
N TYR A 45 -5.24 -9.81 7.07
CA TYR A 45 -4.22 -9.37 8.01
C TYR A 45 -4.79 -8.32 8.96
N ARG A 46 -4.48 -8.47 10.25
CA ARG A 46 -4.73 -7.42 11.22
C ARG A 46 -3.63 -6.38 11.17
N ILE A 47 -3.91 -5.24 10.55
CA ILE A 47 -3.02 -4.08 10.57
C ILE A 47 -3.60 -3.09 11.57
N ASN A 48 -2.90 -2.89 12.69
CA ASN A 48 -3.32 -1.86 13.64
C ASN A 48 -3.13 -0.48 13.01
N VAL A 49 -4.00 0.48 13.37
CA VAL A 49 -3.85 1.87 12.93
C VAL A 49 -2.54 2.48 13.43
N TYR A 50 -2.07 3.53 12.76
CA TYR A 50 -0.89 4.25 13.20
C TYR A 50 -1.07 4.77 14.65
N GLY A 51 -0.05 4.55 15.49
CA GLY A 51 -0.08 4.90 16.92
C GLY A 51 -0.72 3.85 17.84
N GLN A 52 -1.32 2.78 17.31
CA GLN A 52 -1.94 1.72 18.12
C GLN A 52 -0.95 0.58 18.43
N THR A 53 -0.92 0.15 19.69
CA THR A 53 -0.01 -0.90 20.22
C THR A 53 -0.76 -2.13 20.75
N LEU A 54 -1.92 -2.46 20.17
CA LEU A 54 -2.68 -3.66 20.56
C LEU A 54 -1.98 -4.93 20.05
N ASP A 55 -2.16 -6.02 20.78
CA ASP A 55 -1.63 -7.33 20.37
C ASP A 55 -2.21 -7.81 19.03
N GLY A 56 -1.44 -8.66 18.35
CA GLY A 56 -1.82 -9.28 17.08
C GLY A 56 -1.65 -8.38 15.86
N ASP A 57 -0.81 -7.36 15.94
CA ASP A 57 -0.44 -6.54 14.77
C ASP A 57 0.41 -7.36 13.79
N GLN A 58 -0.02 -7.43 12.54
CA GLN A 58 0.63 -8.18 11.47
C GLN A 58 1.26 -7.26 10.41
N PHE A 59 1.45 -5.98 10.72
CA PHE A 59 2.11 -5.02 9.81
C PHE A 59 3.47 -5.52 9.33
N ASP A 60 4.31 -6.05 10.22
CA ASP A 60 5.66 -6.50 9.86
C ASP A 60 5.64 -7.69 8.89
N GLU A 61 4.62 -8.55 8.96
CA GLU A 61 4.44 -9.67 8.02
C GLU A 61 4.16 -9.17 6.60
N VAL A 62 3.23 -8.21 6.47
CA VAL A 62 2.90 -7.57 5.19
C VAL A 62 4.10 -6.75 4.68
N TYR A 63 4.75 -6.00 5.56
CA TYR A 63 5.93 -5.20 5.23
C TYR A 63 7.09 -6.05 4.71
N LYS A 64 7.34 -7.22 5.33
CA LYS A 64 8.36 -8.14 4.85
C LYS A 64 8.08 -8.62 3.43
N LYS A 65 6.84 -9.02 3.12
CA LYS A 65 6.44 -9.41 1.76
C LYS A 65 6.62 -8.26 0.76
N MET A 66 6.27 -7.04 1.15
CA MET A 66 6.49 -5.85 0.32
C MET A 66 7.98 -5.59 0.06
N LYS A 67 8.84 -5.80 1.05
CA LYS A 67 10.29 -5.62 0.93
C LYS A 67 10.96 -6.70 0.07
N ASP A 68 10.43 -7.92 0.09
CA ASP A 68 10.94 -9.04 -0.72
C ASP A 68 10.52 -8.96 -2.21
N ALA A 69 9.53 -8.12 -2.53
CA ALA A 69 9.06 -7.85 -3.89
C ALA A 69 9.88 -6.75 -4.56
N ASP A 70 10.16 -6.90 -5.86
CA ASP A 70 10.78 -5.85 -6.68
C ASP A 70 9.72 -4.79 -7.07
N ILE A 71 8.46 -5.20 -7.25
CA ILE A 71 7.33 -4.34 -7.60
C ILE A 71 6.14 -4.64 -6.68
N VAL A 72 5.55 -3.59 -6.09
CA VAL A 72 4.29 -3.70 -5.33
C VAL A 72 3.18 -2.96 -6.06
N VAL A 73 2.10 -3.68 -6.37
CA VAL A 73 0.87 -3.13 -6.94
C VAL A 73 -0.23 -3.17 -5.87
N MET A 74 -0.80 -2.02 -5.52
CA MET A 74 -1.88 -1.95 -4.54
C MET A 74 -3.22 -1.69 -5.25
N GLY A 75 -4.15 -2.63 -5.12
CA GLY A 75 -5.52 -2.48 -5.58
C GLY A 75 -6.45 -2.08 -4.44
N SER A 76 -7.27 -1.06 -4.66
CA SER A 76 -8.29 -0.64 -3.70
C SER A 76 -9.64 -0.54 -4.40
N PRO A 77 -10.74 -1.06 -3.82
CA PRO A 77 -12.06 -0.60 -4.21
C PRO A 77 -12.22 0.88 -3.81
N VAL A 78 -13.10 1.59 -4.52
CA VAL A 78 -13.48 2.96 -4.16
C VAL A 78 -14.70 2.89 -3.26
N TYR A 79 -14.55 3.27 -2.00
CA TYR A 79 -15.65 3.40 -1.05
C TYR A 79 -15.78 4.86 -0.65
N TRP A 80 -16.98 5.42 -0.77
CA TRP A 80 -17.24 6.85 -0.45
C TRP A 80 -16.22 7.81 -1.08
N HIS A 81 -15.95 7.63 -2.38
CA HIS A 81 -15.01 8.45 -3.17
C HIS A 81 -13.54 8.41 -2.70
N ASN A 82 -13.14 7.40 -1.92
CA ASN A 82 -11.77 7.24 -1.43
C ASN A 82 -11.28 5.80 -1.57
N ILE A 83 -9.98 5.58 -1.38
CA ILE A 83 -9.41 4.25 -1.18
C ILE A 83 -10.02 3.61 0.07
N CYS A 84 -10.07 2.29 0.12
CA CYS A 84 -10.61 1.57 1.25
C CYS A 84 -9.73 1.76 2.49
N ALA A 85 -10.37 1.63 3.66
CA ALA A 85 -9.73 1.88 4.95
C ALA A 85 -8.51 0.98 5.20
N SER A 86 -8.55 -0.29 4.76
CA SER A 86 -7.44 -1.23 4.95
C SER A 86 -6.17 -0.77 4.24
N VAL A 87 -6.27 -0.36 2.97
CA VAL A 87 -5.14 0.18 2.21
C VAL A 87 -4.67 1.51 2.82
N ARG A 88 -5.61 2.36 3.26
CA ARG A 88 -5.27 3.61 3.94
C ARG A 88 -4.46 3.38 5.22
N VAL A 89 -4.89 2.43 6.06
CA VAL A 89 -4.20 2.07 7.31
C VAL A 89 -2.80 1.52 7.02
N LEU A 90 -2.67 0.63 6.03
CA LEU A 90 -1.36 0.11 5.61
C LEU A 90 -0.42 1.26 5.19
N LEU A 91 -0.92 2.23 4.41
CA LEU A 91 -0.15 3.40 3.98
C LEU A 91 0.25 4.31 5.14
N GLU A 92 -0.65 4.55 6.09
CA GLU A 92 -0.38 5.38 7.27
C GLU A 92 0.66 4.77 8.20
N ARG A 93 0.76 3.44 8.26
CA ARG A 93 1.78 2.75 9.06
C ARG A 93 3.22 2.94 8.57
N PHE A 94 3.42 3.42 7.33
CA PHE A 94 4.73 3.86 6.86
C PHE A 94 5.13 5.24 7.38
N TYR A 95 4.19 6.04 7.87
CA TYR A 95 4.51 7.29 8.56
C TYR A 95 4.99 6.95 9.96
N GLY A 96 6.29 6.71 10.14
CA GLY A 96 6.89 6.55 11.46
C GLY A 96 7.03 7.88 12.20
N PRO A 97 7.29 7.86 13.52
CA PRO A 97 7.57 9.06 14.28
C PRO A 97 8.80 9.76 13.69
N ILE A 98 8.60 10.98 13.18
CA ILE A 98 9.66 11.96 12.99
C ILE A 98 10.39 12.13 14.33
N GLU A 99 11.69 11.83 14.36
CA GLU A 99 12.48 11.96 15.59
C GLU A 99 12.35 13.39 16.17
N PRO A 100 12.24 13.55 17.50
CA PRO A 100 12.25 14.86 18.14
C PRO A 100 13.49 15.67 17.71
N GLY A 101 13.28 16.78 16.99
CA GLY A 101 14.37 17.63 16.45
C GLY A 101 14.49 17.63 14.93
N SER A 102 13.72 16.81 14.22
CA SER A 102 13.72 16.69 12.74
C SER A 102 13.44 18.01 11.98
N PHE A 103 12.90 19.02 12.67
CA PHE A 103 12.62 20.37 12.12
C PHE A 103 13.37 21.51 12.82
N LYS A 104 14.35 21.23 13.68
CA LYS A 104 15.14 22.27 14.37
C LYS A 104 15.96 23.06 13.33
N GLY A 105 15.55 24.30 13.05
CA GLY A 105 16.24 25.22 12.14
C GLY A 105 15.69 25.29 10.70
N LYS A 106 14.55 24.67 10.39
CA LYS A 106 13.91 24.82 9.07
C LYS A 106 12.73 25.79 9.14
N ASN A 107 12.74 26.83 8.31
CA ASN A 107 11.57 27.71 8.11
C ASN A 107 10.56 26.97 7.23
N SER A 108 9.49 26.45 7.83
CA SER A 108 8.40 25.81 7.09
C SER A 108 7.20 26.76 6.98
N SER A 109 6.88 27.22 5.77
CA SER A 109 5.60 27.83 5.45
C SER A 109 4.62 26.76 4.95
N SER A 110 3.56 26.50 5.72
CA SER A 110 2.48 25.61 5.33
C SER A 110 1.28 26.41 4.82
N SER A 111 0.96 26.33 3.53
CA SER A 111 -0.39 26.64 3.04
C SER A 111 -0.65 25.95 1.71
N ILE A 112 -1.56 24.97 1.70
CA ILE A 112 -2.34 24.60 0.51
C ILE A 112 -3.78 24.35 1.00
N ARG A 113 -4.65 25.35 0.82
CA ARG A 113 -6.10 25.16 0.69
C ARG A 113 -6.39 25.04 -0.80
N VAL A 114 -7.12 24.02 -1.22
CA VAL A 114 -7.84 24.02 -2.50
C VAL A 114 -9.34 23.90 -2.23
N PRO A 115 -10.20 24.72 -2.86
CA PRO A 115 -11.60 24.86 -2.48
C PRO A 115 -12.47 23.69 -2.96
N ASN A 116 -13.52 23.42 -2.20
CA ASN A 116 -14.64 22.57 -2.60
C ASN A 116 -15.27 23.07 -3.91
N LEU A 117 -15.43 22.18 -4.88
CA LEU A 117 -16.45 22.26 -5.91
C LEU A 117 -17.13 20.89 -5.98
N GLN A 118 -18.19 20.73 -5.19
CA GLN A 118 -19.18 19.71 -5.46
C GLN A 118 -20.20 20.26 -6.46
N ARG A 119 -20.28 19.63 -7.61
CA ARG A 119 -21.55 19.19 -8.22
C ARG A 119 -21.33 17.80 -8.77
#